data_AF-A0A060BLN1-F1
#
_entry.id   AF-A0A060BLN1-F1
#
_cell.length_a   1.000
_cell.length_b   1.000
_cell.length_c   1.000
_cell.angle_alpha   90.00
_cell.angle_beta   90.00
_cell.angle_gamma   90.00
#
_symmetry.space_group_name_H-M   'P 1'
#
loop_
_entity.id
_entity.type
_entity.pdbx_description
1 polymer ?
#
loop_
_entity_poly.entity_id
_entity_poly.type
_entity_poly.pdbx_seq_one_letter_code
_entity_poly.pdbx_strand_id
1 'polypeptide(L)'
;QRFITPDGRVIDTDNQGISHSEGQGYGMLLAVFNHDPVIFQRLWIWTEKTLQHPQSGIFSWRYEPGVKQVTDTNDASDGDTLIGWALLLAGQQWHNPAWITAYGQIQQA
;
A
#
# COMPACT_ATOMS: atom_id res chain seq x y z
N GLN A 1 -15.43 -9.08 1.04
CA GLN A 1 -14.51 -9.19 -0.12
C GLN A 1 -15.04 -8.42 -1.33
N ARG A 2 -15.38 -7.12 -1.19
CA ARG A 2 -15.92 -6.30 -2.29
C ARG A 2 -14.86 -5.42 -2.96
N PHE A 3 -13.88 -4.96 -2.19
CA PHE A 3 -12.93 -3.93 -2.60
C PHE A 3 -11.48 -4.39 -2.62
N ILE A 4 -11.17 -5.62 -2.18
CA ILE A 4 -9.81 -6.17 -2.19
C ILE A 4 -9.79 -7.34 -3.15
N THR A 5 -8.92 -7.29 -4.15
CA THR A 5 -8.72 -8.38 -5.11
C THR A 5 -7.88 -9.51 -4.51
N PRO A 6 -7.90 -10.71 -5.10
CA PRO A 6 -7.08 -11.83 -4.64
C PRO A 6 -5.57 -11.54 -4.58
N ASP A 7 -5.07 -10.64 -5.42
CA ASP A 7 -3.66 -10.23 -5.50
C ASP A 7 -3.28 -9.10 -4.54
N GLY A 8 -4.22 -8.50 -3.78
CA GLY A 8 -3.90 -7.49 -2.75
C GLY A 8 -4.15 -6.05 -3.16
N ARG A 9 -4.92 -5.83 -4.21
CA ARG A 9 -5.26 -4.51 -4.70
C ARG A 9 -6.57 -4.02 -4.10
N VAL A 10 -6.59 -2.80 -3.61
CA VAL A 10 -7.80 -2.06 -3.25
C VAL A 10 -8.33 -1.39 -4.52
N ILE A 11 -9.57 -1.71 -4.88
CA ILE A 11 -10.20 -1.23 -6.12
C ILE A 11 -11.23 -0.16 -5.84
N ASP A 12 -11.13 0.94 -6.58
CA ASP A 12 -12.20 1.91 -6.72
C ASP A 12 -13.16 1.41 -7.80
N THR A 13 -14.29 0.82 -7.37
CA THR A 13 -15.28 0.23 -8.29
C THR A 13 -16.02 1.27 -9.12
N ASP A 14 -16.02 2.53 -8.68
CA ASP A 14 -16.73 3.61 -9.36
C ASP A 14 -15.81 4.39 -10.31
N ASN A 15 -14.49 4.20 -10.20
CA ASN A 15 -13.49 4.83 -11.04
C ASN A 15 -12.70 3.81 -11.88
N GLN A 16 -13.40 3.09 -12.75
CA GLN A 16 -12.80 2.16 -13.73
C GLN A 16 -11.93 1.04 -13.10
N GLY A 17 -12.11 0.76 -11.81
CA GLY A 17 -11.33 -0.24 -11.11
C GLY A 17 -9.87 0.15 -10.91
N ILE A 18 -9.53 1.44 -10.90
CA ILE A 18 -8.16 1.90 -10.56
C ILE A 18 -7.86 1.64 -9.08
N SER A 19 -6.58 1.82 -8.74
CA SER A 19 -6.09 1.70 -7.37
C SER A 19 -5.18 2.87 -7.05
N HIS A 20 -5.26 3.35 -5.81
CA HIS A 20 -4.47 4.48 -5.35
C HIS A 20 -3.58 4.08 -4.18
N SER A 21 -2.44 4.76 -4.01
CA SER A 21 -1.61 4.62 -2.81
C SER A 21 -2.43 4.90 -1.54
N GLU A 22 -3.32 5.90 -1.56
CA GLU A 22 -4.28 6.20 -0.50
C GLU A 22 -5.17 5.00 -0.15
N GLY A 23 -5.80 4.38 -1.16
CA GLY A 23 -6.67 3.22 -0.98
C GLY A 23 -5.92 2.03 -0.38
N GLN A 24 -4.68 1.79 -0.83
CA GLN A 24 -3.81 0.79 -0.23
C GLN A 24 -3.51 1.10 1.24
N GLY A 25 -3.13 2.33 1.55
CA GLY A 25 -2.83 2.79 2.91
C GLY A 25 -4.01 2.58 3.87
N TYR A 26 -5.22 2.97 3.46
CA TYR A 26 -6.43 2.69 4.25
C TYR A 26 -6.69 1.20 4.43
N GLY A 27 -6.58 0.41 3.35
CA GLY A 27 -6.73 -1.04 3.44
C GLY A 27 -5.76 -1.66 4.45
N MET A 28 -4.50 -1.21 4.44
CA MET A 28 -3.46 -1.68 5.34
C MET A 28 -3.77 -1.28 6.80
N LEU A 29 -4.15 -0.03 7.07
CA LEU A 29 -4.55 0.40 8.42
C LEU A 29 -5.75 -0.41 8.95
N LEU A 30 -6.77 -0.58 8.12
CA LEU A 30 -7.95 -1.37 8.50
C LEU A 30 -7.57 -2.84 8.77
N ALA A 31 -6.65 -3.43 8.02
CA ALA A 31 -6.16 -4.78 8.30
C ALA A 31 -5.43 -4.87 9.65
N VAL A 32 -4.62 -3.87 10.00
CA VAL A 32 -3.98 -3.80 11.33
C VAL A 32 -5.04 -3.71 12.44
N PHE A 33 -6.00 -2.78 12.31
CA PHE A 33 -7.04 -2.56 13.32
C PHE A 33 -8.00 -3.74 13.48
N ASN A 34 -8.16 -4.57 12.45
CA ASN A 34 -8.94 -5.81 12.51
C ASN A 34 -8.11 -7.03 12.90
N HIS A 35 -6.83 -6.86 13.25
CA HIS A 35 -5.92 -7.96 13.58
C HIS A 35 -5.80 -9.02 12.47
N ASP A 36 -5.79 -8.60 11.20
CA ASP A 36 -5.70 -9.49 10.02
C ASP A 36 -4.32 -9.37 9.33
N PRO A 37 -3.30 -10.12 9.81
CA PRO A 37 -1.95 -10.08 9.23
C PRO A 37 -1.92 -10.65 7.81
N VAL A 38 -2.86 -11.53 7.45
CA VAL A 38 -2.89 -12.18 6.14
C VAL A 38 -3.33 -11.19 5.07
N ILE A 39 -4.37 -10.40 5.35
CA ILE A 39 -4.79 -9.32 4.45
C ILE A 39 -3.75 -8.20 4.44
N PHE A 40 -3.20 -7.81 5.60
CA PHE A 40 -2.16 -6.79 5.65
C PHE A 40 -0.96 -7.16 4.76
N GLN A 41 -0.42 -8.37 4.91
CA GLN A 41 0.73 -8.82 4.14
C GLN A 41 0.43 -8.82 2.63
N ARG A 42 -0.78 -9.23 2.24
CA ARG A 42 -1.19 -9.25 0.84
C ARG A 42 -1.28 -7.85 0.24
N LEU A 43 -1.89 -6.92 0.97
CA LEU A 43 -1.97 -5.51 0.57
C LEU A 43 -0.57 -4.92 0.44
N TRP A 44 0.29 -5.16 1.43
CA TRP A 44 1.67 -4.66 1.44
C TRP A 44 2.48 -5.17 0.25
N ILE A 45 2.48 -6.48 -0.01
CA ILE A 45 3.25 -7.07 -1.12
C ILE A 45 2.82 -6.48 -2.46
N TRP A 46 1.52 -6.25 -2.67
CA TRP A 46 1.03 -5.62 -3.88
C TRP A 46 1.49 -4.17 -3.98
N THR A 47 1.33 -3.39 -2.91
CA THR A 47 1.72 -1.98 -2.84
C THR A 47 3.22 -1.79 -3.12
N GLU A 48 4.07 -2.54 -2.42
CA GLU A 48 5.53 -2.54 -2.57
C GLU A 48 5.95 -2.88 -3.99
N LYS A 49 5.40 -3.97 -4.54
CA LYS A 49 5.79 -4.47 -5.86
C LYS A 49 5.30 -3.58 -7.01
N THR A 50 4.14 -2.94 -6.86
CA THR A 50 3.45 -2.28 -7.98
C THR A 50 3.56 -0.77 -7.95
N LEU A 51 3.54 -0.14 -6.78
CA LEU A 51 3.53 1.32 -6.66
C LEU A 51 4.87 1.90 -6.21
N GLN A 52 5.67 1.15 -5.43
CA GLN A 52 6.90 1.68 -4.88
C GLN A 52 7.95 1.90 -5.97
N HIS A 53 8.62 3.04 -5.89
CA HIS A 53 9.75 3.35 -6.75
C HIS A 53 11.00 2.57 -6.30
N PRO A 54 11.73 1.88 -7.19
CA PRO A 54 12.80 0.94 -6.82
C PRO A 54 13.98 1.51 -6.00
N GLN A 55 14.12 2.84 -5.98
CA GLN A 55 15.25 3.54 -5.35
C GLN A 55 14.79 4.59 -4.32
N SER A 56 13.51 4.59 -3.95
CA SER A 56 12.97 5.57 -3.00
C SER A 56 11.86 4.99 -2.13
N GLY A 57 11.56 5.66 -1.02
CA GLY A 57 10.47 5.28 -0.12
C GLY A 57 9.07 5.76 -0.54
N ILE A 58 8.92 6.40 -1.71
CA ILE A 58 7.63 6.94 -2.18
C ILE A 58 6.92 6.01 -3.16
N PHE A 59 5.59 6.16 -3.25
CA PHE A 59 4.72 5.30 -4.04
C PHE A 59 4.02 6.10 -5.14
N SER A 60 4.01 5.58 -6.37
CA SER A 60 3.20 6.15 -7.45
C SER A 60 1.74 6.17 -7.03
N TRP A 61 1.08 7.31 -7.16
CA TRP A 61 -0.24 7.51 -6.54
C TRP A 61 -1.35 6.71 -7.20
N ARG A 62 -1.19 6.31 -8.48
CA ARG A 62 -2.26 5.68 -9.27
C ARG A 62 -1.77 4.47 -10.07
N TYR A 63 -2.54 3.39 -9.96
CA TYR A 63 -2.46 2.22 -10.83
C TYR A 63 -3.75 2.08 -11.65
N GLU A 64 -3.58 1.91 -12.97
CA GLU A 64 -4.66 1.72 -13.94
C GLU A 64 -4.60 0.28 -14.49
N PRO A 65 -5.61 -0.56 -14.26
CA PRO A 65 -5.60 -1.93 -14.77
C PRO A 65 -5.65 -1.93 -16.31
N GLY A 66 -4.71 -2.61 -16.97
CA GLY A 66 -4.65 -2.70 -18.43
C GLY A 66 -3.27 -2.47 -19.01
N VAL A 67 -3.18 -1.68 -20.09
CA VAL A 67 -1.99 -1.61 -20.96
C VAL A 67 -0.84 -0.81 -20.36
N LYS A 68 -1.10 0.21 -19.53
CA LYS A 68 -0.06 0.96 -18.81
C LYS A 68 -0.47 1.05 -17.35
N GLN A 69 0.11 0.15 -16.56
CA GLN A 69 -0.22 -0.09 -15.15
C GLN A 69 0.03 1.13 -14.27
N VAL A 70 1.19 1.76 -14.39
CA VAL A 70 1.54 3.02 -13.72
C VAL A 70 2.00 3.99 -14.80
N THR A 71 1.19 5.01 -15.07
CA THR A 71 1.44 6.02 -16.12
C THR A 71 1.99 7.32 -15.55
N ASP A 72 1.63 7.61 -14.30
CA ASP A 72 2.05 8.77 -13.54
C ASP A 72 2.90 8.28 -12.36
N THR A 73 4.16 8.70 -12.34
CA THR A 73 5.13 8.31 -11.31
C THR A 73 5.15 9.28 -10.14
N ASN A 74 4.33 10.34 -10.14
CA ASN A 74 4.26 11.22 -8.98
C ASN A 74 3.69 10.48 -7.77
N ASP A 75 4.09 10.90 -6.58
CA ASP A 75 3.50 10.44 -5.33
C ASP A 75 2.20 11.20 -5.00
N ALA A 76 1.54 10.70 -3.96
CA ALA A 76 0.57 11.45 -3.19
C ALA A 76 0.94 11.25 -1.71
N SER A 77 1.38 12.33 -1.07
CA SER A 77 2.05 12.24 0.23
C SER A 77 1.15 11.75 1.37
N ASP A 78 -0.18 11.88 1.23
CA ASP A 78 -1.15 11.26 2.12
C ASP A 78 -1.14 9.73 2.00
N GLY A 79 -1.05 9.20 0.78
CA GLY A 79 -0.88 7.77 0.52
C GLY A 79 0.42 7.23 1.15
N ASP A 80 1.54 7.91 0.94
CA ASP A 80 2.83 7.53 1.56
C ASP A 80 2.75 7.54 3.09
N THR A 81 2.11 8.57 3.66
CA THR A 81 1.90 8.70 5.11
C THR A 81 1.07 7.57 5.66
N LEU A 82 -0.05 7.22 5.01
CA LEU A 82 -0.94 6.14 5.43
C LEU A 82 -0.23 4.78 5.38
N ILE A 83 0.52 4.50 4.30
CA ILE A 83 1.28 3.26 4.13
C ILE A 83 2.36 3.15 5.21
N GLY A 84 3.13 4.23 5.43
CA GLY A 84 4.16 4.29 6.48
C GLY A 84 3.57 4.06 7.87
N TRP A 85 2.45 4.72 8.19
CA TRP A 85 1.77 4.52 9.47
C TRP A 85 1.30 3.08 9.66
N ALA A 86 0.72 2.48 8.62
CA ALA A 86 0.26 1.09 8.69
C ALA A 86 1.42 0.10 8.89
N LEU A 87 2.56 0.31 8.22
CA LEU A 87 3.77 -0.50 8.40
C LEU A 87 4.35 -0.41 9.80
N LEU A 88 4.40 0.80 10.37
CA LEU A 88 4.85 1.02 11.74
C LEU A 88 3.95 0.24 12.72
N LEU A 89 2.63 0.41 12.62
CA LEU A 89 1.69 -0.26 13.50
C LEU A 89 1.73 -1.80 13.33
N ALA A 90 1.78 -2.29 12.09
CA ALA A 90 1.88 -3.72 11.80
C ALA A 90 3.17 -4.34 12.34
N GLY A 91 4.31 -3.67 12.13
CA GLY A 91 5.61 -4.11 12.62
C GLY A 91 5.64 -4.20 14.15
N GLN A 92 5.03 -3.25 14.84
CA GLN A 92 4.87 -3.28 16.30
C GLN A 92 3.90 -4.37 16.76
N GLN A 93 2.71 -4.46 16.16
CA GLN A 93 1.64 -5.36 16.58
C GLN A 93 2.01 -6.83 16.40
N TRP A 94 2.70 -7.16 15.30
CA TRP A 94 3.03 -8.53 14.94
C TRP A 94 4.53 -8.85 15.04
N HIS A 95 5.32 -7.94 15.64
CA HIS A 95 6.76 -8.12 15.88
C HIS A 95 7.56 -8.48 14.62
N ASN A 96 7.20 -7.87 13.48
CA ASN A 96 7.86 -8.14 12.20
C ASN A 96 8.86 -7.01 11.86
N PRO A 97 10.18 -7.26 11.99
CA PRO A 97 11.19 -6.23 11.76
C PRO A 97 11.23 -5.75 10.30
N ALA A 98 10.81 -6.58 9.33
CA ALA A 98 10.81 -6.18 7.93
C ALA A 98 9.85 -5.02 7.66
N TRP A 99 8.70 -4.98 8.32
CA TRP A 99 7.74 -3.87 8.19
C TRP A 99 8.25 -2.60 8.86
N ILE A 100 9.00 -2.70 9.97
CA ILE A 100 9.66 -1.54 10.59
C ILE A 100 10.77 -1.00 9.68
N THR A 101 11.55 -1.87 9.04
CA THR A 101 12.56 -1.44 8.06
C THR A 101 11.93 -0.74 6.87
N ALA A 102 10.84 -1.27 6.31
CA ALA A 102 10.11 -0.63 5.22
C ALA A 102 9.57 0.75 5.62
N TYR A 103 8.95 0.87 6.81
CA TYR A 103 8.55 2.18 7.37
C TYR A 103 9.73 3.16 7.42
N GLY A 104 10.89 2.72 7.90
CA GLY A 104 12.08 3.55 7.99
C GLY A 104 12.57 4.08 6.64
N GLN A 105 12.37 3.33 5.55
CA GLN A 105 12.70 3.77 4.19
C GLN A 105 11.75 4.87 3.70
N ILE A 106 10.46 4.77 4.02
CA ILE A 106 9.45 5.78 3.67
C ILE A 106 9.74 7.10 4.41
N GLN A 107 10.08 7.03 5.70
CA GLN A 107 10.36 8.22 6.51
C GLN A 107 11.60 9.01 6.04
N GLN A 108 12.51 8.37 5.31
CA GLN A 108 13.77 8.97 4.83
C GLN A 108 13.71 9.48 3.39
N ALA A 109 12.61 9.23 2.68
CA ALA A 109 12.40 9.67 1.31
C ALA A 109 11.99 11.15 1.26
#